data_AF-A0AB33BPP9-F1
#
_entry.id   AF-A0AB33BPP9-F1
#
_cell.length_a   1.000
_cell.length_b   1.000
_cell.length_c   1.000
_cell.angle_alpha   90.00
_cell.angle_beta   90.00
_cell.angle_gamma   90.00
#
_symmetry.space_group_name_H-M   'P 1'
#
loop_
_entity.id
_entity.type
_entity.pdbx_description
1 polymer ?
#
loop_
_entity_poly.entity_id
_entity_poly.type
_entity_poly.pdbx_seq_one_letter_code
_entity_poly.pdbx_strand_id
1 'polypeptide(L)'
;MEILGIAPNWLLIWLVSWSLNRSCLDSVVAGLAIGAIQDSLTSNYPSHIMVFGLIGFLTSRLHRQRYVKEELIAVVLIVFVMTLIADGAIAFQYYLQGGKNLADLWFDYQRIGLTSALLSSLWTPLLYYPLQQWWRQFSDL
;
A
#
# COMPACT_ATOMS: atom_id res chain seq x y z
N MET A 1 3.59 5.39 15.72
CA MET A 1 2.41 6.18 16.15
C MET A 1 1.18 5.39 15.74
N GLU A 2 0.48 4.81 16.71
CA GLU A 2 -0.82 4.17 16.49
C GLU A 2 -1.89 5.18 16.86
N ILE A 3 -2.85 5.39 15.96
CA ILE A 3 -4.06 6.16 16.29
C ILE A 3 -5.15 5.12 16.43
N LEU A 4 -5.75 5.01 17.63
CA LEU A 4 -6.80 4.03 17.94
C LEU A 4 -6.37 2.55 17.80
N GLY A 5 -5.09 2.24 18.03
CA GLY A 5 -4.54 0.88 17.85
C GLY A 5 -4.35 0.47 16.39
N ILE A 6 -4.51 1.39 15.44
CA ILE A 6 -4.31 1.17 14.02
C ILE A 6 -3.07 1.95 13.59
N ALA A 7 -2.07 1.23 13.08
CA ALA A 7 -0.85 1.83 12.53
C ALA A 7 -1.03 2.15 11.03
N PRO A 8 -0.41 3.23 10.52
CA PRO A 8 -0.31 3.47 9.08
C PRO A 8 0.41 2.32 8.39
N ASN A 9 0.01 2.00 7.15
CA ASN A 9 0.70 0.98 6.37
C ASN A 9 1.94 1.60 5.69
N TRP A 10 3.01 1.76 6.47
CA TRP A 10 4.26 2.38 6.04
C TRP A 10 4.87 1.72 4.80
N LEU A 11 4.84 0.38 4.76
CA LEU A 11 5.37 -0.41 3.65
C LEU A 11 4.58 -0.16 2.36
N LEU A 12 3.26 0.00 2.46
CA LEU A 12 2.41 0.31 1.30
C LEU A 12 2.68 1.72 0.78
N ILE A 13 2.77 2.73 1.67
CA ILE A 13 3.08 4.11 1.27
C ILE A 13 4.41 4.15 0.51
N TRP A 14 5.43 3.45 1.04
CA TRP A 14 6.74 3.36 0.41
C TRP A 14 6.66 2.66 -0.95
N LEU A 15 6.01 1.49 -1.03
CA LEU A 15 5.88 0.72 -2.26
C LEU A 15 5.15 1.54 -3.34
N VAL A 16 4.06 2.22 -2.98
CA VAL A 16 3.31 3.06 -3.92
C VAL A 16 4.17 4.21 -4.42
N SER A 17 4.81 4.95 -3.50
CA SER A 17 5.67 6.09 -3.86
C SER A 17 6.84 5.69 -4.75
N TRP A 18 7.43 4.52 -4.49
CA TRP A 18 8.54 3.97 -5.27
C TRP A 18 8.10 3.45 -6.65
N SER A 19 6.96 2.76 -6.72
CA SER A 19 6.42 2.17 -7.96
C SER A 19 5.99 3.22 -8.98
N LEU A 20 5.65 4.44 -8.54
CA LEU A 20 5.24 5.54 -9.41
C LEU A 20 6.32 6.07 -10.36
N ASN A 21 7.59 5.68 -10.21
CA ASN A 21 8.68 6.09 -11.10
C ASN A 21 9.44 4.91 -11.72
N ARG A 22 8.96 3.68 -11.55
CA ARG A 22 9.67 2.45 -11.94
C ARG A 22 8.89 1.63 -12.95
N SER A 23 9.55 0.63 -13.52
CA SER A 23 8.91 -0.30 -14.44
C SER A 23 7.94 -1.24 -13.68
N CYS A 24 7.03 -1.85 -14.42
CA CYS A 24 6.07 -2.80 -13.85
C CYS A 24 6.76 -3.98 -13.17
N LEU A 25 7.79 -4.54 -13.80
CA LEU A 25 8.54 -5.67 -13.25
C LEU A 25 9.24 -5.28 -11.95
N ASP A 26 9.91 -4.12 -11.92
CA ASP A 26 10.59 -3.64 -10.71
C ASP A 26 9.60 -3.47 -9.55
N SER A 27 8.43 -2.90 -9.84
CA SER A 27 7.37 -2.64 -8.85
C SER A 27 6.78 -3.93 -8.27
N VAL A 28 6.57 -4.94 -9.12
CA VAL A 28 6.09 -6.26 -8.68
C VAL A 28 7.14 -6.97 -7.83
N VAL A 29 8.41 -6.96 -8.26
CA VAL A 29 9.51 -7.59 -7.51
C VAL A 29 9.69 -6.92 -6.14
N ALA A 30 9.66 -5.59 -6.10
CA ALA A 30 9.71 -4.85 -4.83
C ALA A 30 8.52 -5.18 -3.93
N GLY A 31 7.31 -5.27 -4.50
CA GLY A 31 6.11 -5.67 -3.77
C GLY A 31 6.22 -7.08 -3.18
N LEU A 32 6.67 -8.06 -3.96
CA LEU A 32 6.87 -9.43 -3.48
C LEU A 32 7.95 -9.50 -2.39
N ALA A 33 9.06 -8.77 -2.55
CA ALA A 33 10.14 -8.72 -1.56
C ALA A 33 9.65 -8.12 -0.23
N ILE A 34 8.92 -7.00 -0.28
CA ILE A 34 8.35 -6.37 0.91
C ILE A 34 7.33 -7.27 1.57
N GLY A 35 6.43 -7.87 0.79
CA GLY A 35 5.45 -8.79 1.33
C GLY A 35 6.11 -10.01 1.99
N ALA A 36 7.23 -10.52 1.44
CA ALA A 36 7.98 -11.63 2.03
C ALA A 36 8.68 -11.24 3.32
N ILE A 37 9.25 -10.02 3.37
CA ILE A 37 9.82 -9.46 4.61
C ILE A 37 8.72 -9.33 5.66
N GLN A 38 7.54 -8.82 5.28
CA GLN A 38 6.43 -8.68 6.20
C GLN A 38 5.94 -10.04 6.70
N ASP A 39 5.73 -11.01 5.82
CA ASP A 39 5.34 -12.38 6.18
C ASP A 39 6.40 -13.08 7.05
N SER A 40 7.68 -12.68 6.95
CA SER A 40 8.76 -13.20 7.82
C SER A 40 8.76 -12.54 9.20
N LEU A 41 8.32 -11.28 9.29
CA LEU A 41 8.25 -10.51 10.55
C LEU A 41 6.94 -10.76 11.31
N THR A 42 5.87 -11.10 10.59
CA THR A 42 4.56 -11.41 11.15
C THR A 42 4.29 -12.92 11.07
N SER A 43 3.13 -13.36 11.55
CA SER A 43 2.70 -14.74 11.35
C SER A 43 2.54 -15.01 9.85
N ASN A 44 2.80 -16.25 9.42
CA ASN A 44 2.64 -16.72 8.03
C ASN A 44 1.21 -16.54 7.46
N TYR A 45 0.24 -16.17 8.30
CA TYR A 45 -1.13 -15.87 7.91
C TYR A 45 -1.57 -14.53 8.49
N PRO A 46 -2.16 -13.62 7.68
CA PRO A 46 -2.45 -13.68 6.24
C PRO A 46 -1.21 -13.45 5.36
N SER A 47 -1.23 -13.89 4.09
CA SER A 47 -0.08 -13.67 3.18
C SER A 47 -0.09 -12.26 2.61
N HIS A 48 0.91 -11.48 3.01
CA HIS A 48 1.18 -10.15 2.51
C HIS A 48 1.93 -10.19 1.18
N ILE A 49 2.68 -11.26 0.87
CA ILE A 49 3.38 -11.43 -0.42
C ILE A 49 2.43 -11.20 -1.61
N MET A 50 1.28 -11.88 -1.62
CA MET A 50 0.31 -11.75 -2.72
C MET A 50 -0.28 -10.35 -2.80
N VAL A 51 -0.57 -9.73 -1.65
CA VAL A 51 -1.19 -8.41 -1.55
C VAL A 51 -0.25 -7.33 -2.06
N PHE A 52 1.00 -7.28 -1.57
CA PHE A 52 1.97 -6.28 -2.01
C PHE A 52 2.42 -6.49 -3.45
N GLY A 53 2.51 -7.74 -3.94
CA GLY A 53 2.74 -8.01 -5.36
C GLY A 53 1.63 -7.42 -6.26
N LEU A 54 0.37 -7.57 -5.85
CA LEU A 54 -0.79 -7.01 -6.55
C LEU A 54 -0.81 -5.47 -6.51
N ILE A 55 -0.48 -4.86 -5.36
CA ILE A 55 -0.40 -3.39 -5.22
C ILE A 55 0.71 -2.81 -6.09
N GLY A 56 1.88 -3.44 -6.11
CA GLY A 56 3.00 -3.04 -6.97
C GLY A 56 2.62 -3.11 -8.45
N PHE A 57 1.93 -4.17 -8.86
CA PHE A 57 1.40 -4.31 -10.22
C PHE A 57 0.39 -3.19 -10.58
N LEU A 58 -0.62 -2.97 -9.74
CA LEU A 58 -1.67 -1.98 -9.99
C LEU A 58 -1.11 -0.55 -10.01
N THR A 59 -0.20 -0.22 -9.09
CA THR A 59 0.40 1.11 -9.01
C THR A 59 1.27 1.41 -10.23
N SER A 60 2.07 0.44 -10.68
CA SER A 60 2.91 0.61 -11.86
C SER A 60 2.12 0.70 -13.18
N ARG A 61 0.90 0.16 -13.23
CA ARG A 61 -0.02 0.39 -14.36
C ARG A 61 -0.52 1.83 -14.37
N LEU A 62 -0.75 2.40 -13.19
CA LEU A 62 -1.24 3.77 -13.02
C LEU A 62 -0.16 4.82 -13.34
N HIS A 63 1.11 4.46 -13.19
CA HIS A 63 2.29 5.27 -13.59
C HIS A 63 2.22 5.78 -15.05
N ARG A 64 1.53 5.07 -15.95
CA ARG A 64 1.47 5.43 -17.38
C ARG A 64 0.69 6.72 -17.66
N GLN A 65 0.00 7.29 -16.67
CA GLN A 65 -0.70 8.56 -16.79
C GLN A 65 0.17 9.72 -16.28
N ARG A 66 0.62 10.58 -17.20
CA ARG A 66 1.51 11.72 -16.93
C ARG A 66 0.98 12.67 -15.84
N TYR A 67 -0.34 12.78 -15.72
CA TYR A 67 -1.05 13.62 -14.74
C TYR A 67 -0.90 13.17 -13.28
N VAL A 68 -0.49 11.92 -13.03
CA VAL A 68 -0.40 11.37 -11.66
C VAL A 68 0.85 11.83 -10.91
N LYS A 69 1.92 12.23 -11.62
CA LYS A 69 3.21 12.56 -10.99
C LYS A 69 3.31 13.97 -10.41
N GLU A 70 2.53 14.89 -10.96
CA GLU A 70 2.69 16.32 -10.67
C GLU A 70 1.78 16.77 -9.52
N GLU A 71 0.66 16.09 -9.30
CA GLU A 71 -0.29 16.44 -8.25
C GLU A 71 -0.12 15.55 -7.02
N LEU A 72 0.32 16.16 -5.91
CA LEU A 72 0.39 15.49 -4.61
C LEU A 72 -0.94 14.85 -4.20
N ILE A 73 -2.06 15.50 -4.56
CA ILE A 73 -3.42 15.01 -4.32
C ILE A 73 -3.64 13.65 -5.00
N ALA A 74 -3.14 13.46 -6.22
CA ALA A 74 -3.27 12.20 -6.93
C ALA A 74 -2.52 11.07 -6.21
N VAL A 75 -1.30 11.31 -5.75
CA VAL A 75 -0.50 10.31 -5.00
C VAL A 75 -1.19 9.91 -3.70
N VAL A 76 -1.69 10.91 -2.96
CA VAL A 76 -2.46 10.73 -1.71
C VAL A 76 -3.70 9.86 -1.98
N LEU A 77 -4.45 10.17 -3.04
CA LEU A 77 -5.63 9.39 -3.43
C LEU A 77 -5.29 7.95 -3.85
N ILE A 78 -4.16 7.74 -4.53
CA ILE A 78 -3.71 6.41 -4.92
C ILE A 78 -3.37 5.58 -3.68
N VAL A 79 -2.62 6.15 -2.73
CA VAL A 79 -2.32 5.45 -1.47
C VAL A 79 -3.60 5.09 -0.73
N PHE A 80 -4.56 6.02 -0.67
CA PHE A 80 -5.87 5.75 -0.07
C PHE A 80 -6.55 4.53 -0.71
N VAL A 81 -6.71 4.53 -2.03
CA VAL A 81 -7.36 3.43 -2.77
C VAL A 81 -6.58 2.12 -2.63
N MET A 82 -5.26 2.14 -2.77
CA MET A 82 -4.42 0.94 -2.65
C MET A 82 -4.47 0.36 -1.24
N THR A 83 -4.59 1.19 -0.21
CA THR A 83 -4.74 0.71 1.18
C THR A 83 -6.07 -0.01 1.37
N LEU A 84 -7.17 0.52 0.81
CA LEU A 84 -8.47 -0.17 0.83
C LEU A 84 -8.44 -1.50 0.08
N ILE A 85 -7.75 -1.57 -1.05
CA ILE A 85 -7.57 -2.83 -1.80
C ILE A 85 -6.74 -3.82 -0.99
N ALA A 86 -5.67 -3.35 -0.34
CA ALA A 86 -4.78 -4.18 0.48
C ALA A 86 -5.52 -4.82 1.64
N ASP A 87 -6.19 -3.99 2.44
CA ASP A 87 -6.94 -4.46 3.60
C ASP A 87 -8.06 -5.39 3.15
N GLY A 88 -8.70 -5.11 2.01
CA GLY A 88 -9.78 -5.93 1.46
C GLY A 88 -9.31 -7.30 1.01
N ALA A 89 -8.13 -7.35 0.39
CA ALA A 89 -7.50 -8.61 0.04
C ALA A 89 -7.13 -9.42 1.30
N ILE A 90 -6.65 -8.78 2.35
CA ILE A 90 -6.36 -9.44 3.64
C ILE A 90 -7.65 -9.97 4.29
N ALA A 91 -8.71 -9.15 4.36
CA ALA A 91 -10.01 -9.56 4.89
C ALA A 91 -10.63 -10.72 4.10
N PHE A 92 -10.46 -10.69 2.77
CA PHE A 92 -10.90 -11.78 1.89
C PHE A 92 -10.12 -13.08 2.15
N GLN A 93 -8.80 -13.01 2.38
CA GLN A 93 -8.02 -14.17 2.79
C GLN A 93 -8.53 -14.77 4.12
N TYR A 94 -8.85 -13.92 5.10
CA TYR A 94 -9.44 -14.37 6.37
C TYR A 94 -10.82 -15.04 6.18
N TYR A 95 -11.64 -14.53 5.26
CA TYR A 95 -12.95 -15.11 4.95
C TYR A 95 -12.81 -16.52 4.34
N LEU A 96 -11.93 -16.68 3.35
CA LEU A 96 -11.70 -17.99 2.69
C LEU A 96 -11.22 -19.07 3.66
N GLN A 97 -10.63 -18.68 4.78
CA GLN A 97 -10.05 -19.60 5.76
C GLN A 97 -11.01 -20.05 6.87
N GLY A 98 -12.27 -19.61 6.85
CA GLY A 98 -13.36 -20.23 7.62
C GLY A 98 -13.61 -19.69 9.03
N GLY A 99 -13.15 -18.49 9.39
CA GLY A 99 -13.10 -18.06 10.79
C GLY A 99 -14.27 -17.23 11.35
N LYS A 100 -14.93 -16.35 10.58
CA LYS A 100 -15.89 -15.36 11.13
C LYS A 100 -17.03 -15.01 10.19
N ASN A 101 -18.17 -14.67 10.79
CA ASN A 101 -19.39 -14.24 10.12
C ASN A 101 -19.15 -12.96 9.29
N LEU A 102 -19.61 -12.92 8.05
CA LEU A 102 -19.39 -11.80 7.11
C LEU A 102 -19.84 -10.45 7.68
N ALA A 103 -20.89 -10.45 8.51
CA ALA A 103 -21.44 -9.24 9.10
C ALA A 103 -20.51 -8.60 10.16
N ASP A 104 -19.90 -9.40 11.03
CA ASP A 104 -18.99 -8.88 12.07
C ASP A 104 -17.65 -8.44 11.46
N LEU A 105 -17.16 -9.20 10.47
CA LEU A 105 -16.00 -8.80 9.69
C LEU A 105 -16.23 -7.49 8.95
N TRP A 106 -17.43 -7.25 8.40
CA TRP A 106 -17.71 -6.06 7.58
C TRP A 106 -17.67 -4.75 8.35
N PHE A 107 -18.22 -4.71 9.57
CA PHE A 107 -18.21 -3.49 10.40
C PHE A 107 -16.81 -3.16 10.93
N ASP A 108 -16.07 -4.16 11.40
CA ASP A 108 -14.69 -3.99 11.83
C ASP A 108 -13.80 -3.62 10.63
N TYR A 109 -14.03 -4.24 9.48
CA TYR A 109 -13.30 -3.98 8.24
C TYR A 109 -13.52 -2.54 7.72
N GLN A 110 -14.76 -2.04 7.70
CA GLN A 110 -15.02 -0.67 7.27
C GLN A 110 -14.30 0.34 8.17
N ARG A 111 -14.33 0.14 9.49
CA ARG A 111 -13.66 1.04 10.43
C ARG A 111 -12.14 0.96 10.31
N ILE A 112 -11.59 -0.24 10.30
CA ILE A 112 -10.13 -0.46 10.27
C ILE A 112 -9.57 0.00 8.92
N GLY A 113 -10.17 -0.43 7.80
CA GLY A 113 -9.72 -0.11 6.45
C GLY A 113 -9.85 1.37 6.09
N LEU A 114 -10.92 2.05 6.52
CA LEU A 114 -11.02 3.50 6.29
C LEU A 114 -10.02 4.27 7.15
N THR A 115 -9.82 3.86 8.40
CA THR A 115 -8.88 4.54 9.30
C THR A 115 -7.43 4.34 8.82
N SER A 116 -7.04 3.13 8.45
CA SER A 116 -5.71 2.82 7.89
C SER A 116 -5.47 3.57 6.58
N ALA A 117 -6.47 3.63 5.68
CA ALA A 117 -6.38 4.32 4.41
C ALA A 117 -6.26 5.83 4.61
N LEU A 118 -7.09 6.42 5.47
CA LEU A 118 -7.02 7.84 5.82
C LEU A 118 -5.66 8.19 6.45
N LEU A 119 -5.20 7.40 7.42
CA LEU A 119 -3.90 7.60 8.05
C LEU A 119 -2.78 7.50 7.01
N SER A 120 -2.75 6.43 6.22
CA SER A 120 -1.67 6.20 5.25
C SER A 120 -1.64 7.30 4.18
N SER A 121 -2.81 7.71 3.71
CA SER A 121 -3.01 8.86 2.82
C SER A 121 -2.46 10.15 3.43
N LEU A 122 -2.74 10.43 4.71
CA LEU A 122 -2.28 11.64 5.40
C LEU A 122 -0.75 11.68 5.60
N TRP A 123 -0.14 10.51 5.81
CA TRP A 123 1.32 10.37 5.96
C TRP A 123 2.07 10.31 4.61
N THR A 124 1.34 10.15 3.50
CA THR A 124 1.93 10.03 2.15
C THR A 124 2.81 11.22 1.77
N PRO A 125 2.40 12.49 1.95
CA PRO A 125 3.25 13.65 1.62
C PRO A 125 4.61 13.60 2.30
N LEU A 126 4.64 13.19 3.58
CA LEU A 126 5.86 13.18 4.38
C LEU A 126 6.89 12.18 3.83
N LEU A 127 6.43 11.05 3.30
CA LEU A 127 7.30 10.06 2.66
C LEU A 127 7.57 10.39 1.19
N TYR A 128 6.57 10.86 0.46
CA TYR A 128 6.69 11.12 -0.98
C TYR A 128 7.69 12.24 -1.29
N TYR A 129 7.65 13.36 -0.56
CA TYR A 129 8.55 14.50 -0.81
C TYR A 129 10.05 14.17 -0.73
N PRO A 130 10.58 13.59 0.36
CA PRO A 130 12.01 13.30 0.46
C PRO A 130 12.44 12.27 -0.58
N LEU A 131 11.59 11.27 -0.85
CA LEU A 131 11.82 10.27 -1.88
C LEU A 131 11.87 10.92 -3.28
N GLN A 132 10.93 11.80 -3.63
CA GLN A 132 10.93 12.54 -4.90
C GLN A 132 12.20 13.38 -5.07
N GLN A 133 12.65 14.06 -4.01
CA GLN A 133 13.89 14.83 -4.04
C GLN A 133 15.12 13.94 -4.27
N TRP A 134 15.15 12.77 -3.62
CA TRP A 134 16.21 11.79 -3.79
C TRP A 134 16.31 11.31 -5.24
N TRP A 135 15.17 11.02 -5.89
CA TRP A 135 15.16 10.63 -7.31
C TRP A 135 15.64 11.73 -8.25
N ARG A 136 15.27 12.99 -8.00
CA ARG A 136 15.77 14.12 -8.81
C ARG A 136 17.30 14.24 -8.74
N GLN A 137 17.87 14.05 -7.55
CA GLN A 137 19.33 14.11 -7.38
C GLN A 137 20.06 12.99 -8.13
N PHE A 138 19.51 11.77 -8.17
CA PHE A 138 20.13 10.66 -8.91
C PHE A 138 19.87 10.69 -10.42
N SER A 139 18.84 11.39 -10.89
CA SER A 139 18.61 11.56 -12.34
C SER A 139 19.48 12.63 -12.98
N ASP A 140 20.02 13.54 -12.17
CA ASP A 140 20.86 14.67 -12.61
C ASP A 140 22.38 14.34 -12.55
N LEU A 141 22.74 13.11 -12.16
CA LEU A 141 24.11 12.55 -12.16
C LEU A 141 24.30 11.58 -13.33
#